data_AF-A0A2M7XY23-F1
#
_entry.id   AF-A0A2M7XY23-F1
#
_cell.length_a   1.000
_cell.length_b   1.000
_cell.length_c   1.000
_cell.angle_alpha   90.00
_cell.angle_beta   90.00
_cell.angle_gamma   90.00
#
_symmetry.space_group_name_H-M   'P 1'
#
loop_
_entity.id
_entity.type
_entity.pdbx_description
1 polymer ?
#
loop_
_entity_poly.entity_id
_entity_poly.type
_entity_poly.pdbx_seq_one_letter_code
_entity_poly.pdbx_strand_id
1 'polypeptide(L)'
;MISKNKHYRGNFLLVLMVVFALIALGSTAFIFLKQEKNIGNKIYPNVYLDNQNFGLKSKDEIVDFYKKKSSELKNTTVTVFYTNEPVATYSAQTLGIKYDGKTTAERAYLIGRSTNLPSKYFQKFLSIFNLKRFDFESQIEYDNTELKDFLALSEDKYNLPAKNALFKFEREKVVEFRKESDGLKIKSNQFLPDFDKIVMSFKTEVSNKKVVLNSEVIKPEIKLSDINEYGIEEFIAEGKSDYTHSIPQRVHNLTLAASKFNGVLIPKGKVLSFNDAVGDISSLTGYQPAYVIKEGKTV
;
A
#
# COMPACT_ATOMS: atom_id res chain seq x y z
N MET A 1 -37.97 -83.98 -16.13
CA MET A 1 -36.76 -83.65 -16.91
C MET A 1 -36.63 -82.12 -16.95
N ILE A 2 -35.89 -81.51 -16.01
CA ILE A 2 -35.72 -80.05 -15.95
C ILE A 2 -34.26 -79.74 -16.31
N SER A 3 -34.04 -79.24 -17.51
CA SER A 3 -32.73 -78.83 -18.01
C SER A 3 -32.29 -77.55 -17.29
N LYS A 4 -31.24 -77.65 -16.46
CA LYS A 4 -30.50 -76.49 -15.95
C LYS A 4 -29.62 -75.93 -17.06
N ASN A 5 -30.17 -75.06 -17.89
CA ASN A 5 -29.37 -74.21 -18.77
C ASN A 5 -28.55 -73.26 -17.89
N LYS A 6 -27.29 -73.62 -17.60
CA LYS A 6 -26.34 -72.72 -16.95
C LYS A 6 -26.15 -71.49 -17.84
N HIS A 7 -26.40 -70.30 -17.28
CA HIS A 7 -26.21 -69.00 -17.92
C HIS A 7 -24.71 -68.71 -18.20
N TYR A 8 -24.10 -69.38 -19.18
CA TYR A 8 -22.72 -69.12 -19.60
C TYR A 8 -22.53 -67.79 -20.35
N ARG A 9 -23.63 -67.16 -20.81
CA ARG A 9 -23.60 -65.88 -21.55
C ARG A 9 -23.18 -64.68 -20.69
N GLY A 10 -23.50 -64.68 -19.39
CA GLY A 10 -23.14 -63.58 -18.48
C GLY A 10 -21.63 -63.48 -18.19
N ASN A 11 -20.98 -64.63 -17.99
CA ASN A 11 -19.54 -64.67 -17.72
C ASN A 11 -18.69 -64.26 -18.94
N PHE A 12 -19.14 -64.58 -20.16
CA PHE A 12 -18.42 -64.19 -21.38
C PHE A 12 -18.44 -62.67 -21.63
N LEU A 13 -19.58 -62.02 -21.41
CA LEU A 13 -19.70 -60.55 -21.50
C LEU A 13 -18.84 -59.84 -20.46
N LEU A 14 -18.79 -60.36 -19.23
CA LEU A 14 -17.94 -59.82 -18.17
C LEU A 14 -16.45 -59.92 -18.55
N VAL A 15 -16.01 -61.08 -19.06
CA VAL A 15 -14.62 -61.26 -19.53
C VAL A 15 -14.29 -60.30 -20.67
N LEU A 16 -15.19 -60.11 -21.65
CA LEU A 16 -14.99 -59.15 -22.74
C LEU A 16 -14.89 -57.70 -22.22
N MET A 17 -15.72 -57.30 -21.26
CA MET A 17 -15.64 -55.96 -20.64
C MET A 17 -14.31 -55.76 -19.90
N VAL A 18 -13.83 -56.78 -19.19
CA VAL A 18 -12.54 -56.71 -18.48
C VAL A 18 -11.38 -56.60 -19.48
N VAL A 19 -11.37 -57.42 -20.55
CA VAL A 19 -10.34 -57.35 -21.60
C VAL A 19 -10.35 -55.98 -22.28
N PHE A 20 -11.53 -55.46 -22.62
CA PHE A 20 -11.67 -54.13 -23.20
C PHE A 20 -11.17 -53.04 -22.26
N ALA A 21 -11.51 -53.10 -20.97
CA ALA A 21 -11.03 -52.16 -19.96
C ALA A 21 -9.50 -52.20 -19.83
N LEU A 22 -8.89 -53.40 -19.87
CA LEU A 22 -7.43 -53.54 -19.84
C LEU A 22 -6.76 -52.95 -21.09
N ILE A 23 -7.34 -53.16 -22.28
CA ILE A 23 -6.82 -52.58 -23.52
C ILE A 23 -6.94 -51.05 -23.49
N ALA A 24 -8.08 -50.52 -23.01
CA ALA A 24 -8.29 -49.08 -22.86
C ALA A 24 -7.30 -48.47 -21.85
N LEU A 25 -7.07 -49.13 -20.71
CA LEU A 25 -6.07 -48.73 -19.72
C LEU A 25 -4.65 -48.77 -20.29
N GLY A 26 -4.29 -49.82 -21.03
CA GLY A 26 -2.98 -49.91 -21.69
C GLY A 26 -2.77 -48.81 -22.73
N SER A 27 -3.80 -48.54 -23.55
CA SER A 27 -3.75 -47.50 -24.59
C SER A 27 -3.63 -46.09 -23.99
N THR A 28 -4.42 -45.81 -22.95
CA THR A 28 -4.36 -44.53 -22.22
C THR A 28 -3.01 -44.33 -21.52
N ALA A 29 -2.48 -45.38 -20.87
CA ALA A 29 -1.14 -45.34 -20.28
C ALA A 29 -0.06 -45.10 -21.35
N PHE A 30 -0.14 -45.75 -22.51
CA PHE A 30 0.79 -45.54 -23.62
C PHE A 30 0.75 -44.09 -24.14
N ILE A 31 -0.45 -43.54 -24.34
CA ILE A 31 -0.63 -42.13 -24.75
C ILE A 31 -0.05 -41.18 -23.70
N PHE A 32 -0.34 -41.44 -22.41
CA PHE A 32 0.18 -40.64 -21.30
C PHE A 32 1.72 -40.62 -21.29
N LEU A 33 2.37 -41.78 -21.38
CA LEU A 33 3.83 -41.88 -21.39
C LEU A 33 4.45 -41.20 -22.62
N LYS A 34 3.82 -41.33 -23.79
CA LYS A 34 4.26 -40.66 -25.02
C LYS A 34 4.16 -39.14 -24.91
N GLN A 35 3.05 -38.63 -24.38
CA GLN A 35 2.86 -37.19 -24.15
C GLN A 35 3.85 -36.66 -23.11
N GLU A 36 4.04 -37.37 -22.00
CA GLU A 36 4.98 -37.00 -20.94
C GLU A 36 6.40 -36.81 -21.49
N LYS A 37 6.86 -37.74 -22.34
CA LYS A 37 8.17 -37.63 -23.00
C LYS A 37 8.26 -36.42 -23.94
N ASN A 38 7.18 -36.12 -24.67
CA ASN A 38 7.15 -34.98 -25.59
C ASN A 38 7.13 -33.62 -24.86
N ILE A 39 6.49 -33.56 -23.68
CA ILE A 39 6.44 -32.36 -22.85
C ILE A 39 7.82 -32.03 -22.30
N GLY A 40 8.53 -33.01 -21.73
CA GLY A 40 9.88 -32.81 -21.19
C GLY A 40 9.95 -31.63 -20.22
N ASN A 41 10.75 -30.61 -20.56
CA ASN A 41 10.92 -29.39 -19.75
C ASN A 41 9.99 -28.23 -20.15
N LYS A 42 8.98 -28.48 -20.99
CA LYS A 42 7.96 -27.48 -21.39
C LYS A 42 6.82 -27.43 -20.37
N ILE A 43 6.03 -26.37 -20.42
CA ILE A 43 4.79 -26.25 -19.66
C ILE A 43 3.81 -27.33 -20.11
N TYR A 44 3.09 -27.91 -19.16
CA TYR A 44 2.04 -28.89 -19.44
C TYR A 44 0.91 -28.29 -20.30
N PRO A 45 0.24 -29.07 -21.15
CA PRO A 45 -0.91 -28.60 -21.92
C PRO A 45 -2.01 -27.95 -21.04
N ASN A 46 -2.85 -27.12 -21.65
CA ASN A 46 -4.00 -26.50 -20.96
C ASN A 46 -3.64 -25.61 -19.76
N VAL A 47 -2.41 -25.06 -19.77
CA VAL A 47 -1.96 -24.01 -18.86
C VAL A 47 -2.07 -22.67 -19.58
N TYR A 48 -2.79 -21.75 -18.98
CA TYR A 48 -3.11 -20.44 -19.52
C TYR A 48 -2.55 -19.35 -18.62
N LEU A 49 -1.93 -18.33 -19.22
CA LEU A 49 -1.42 -17.15 -18.53
C LEU A 49 -2.12 -15.93 -19.12
N ASP A 50 -2.78 -15.12 -18.28
CA ASP A 50 -3.59 -13.98 -18.73
C ASP A 50 -4.56 -14.36 -19.90
N ASN A 51 -5.27 -15.49 -19.77
CA ASN A 51 -6.15 -16.08 -20.79
C ASN A 51 -5.50 -16.56 -22.10
N GLN A 52 -4.17 -16.51 -22.22
CA GLN A 52 -3.45 -17.04 -23.38
C GLN A 52 -2.87 -18.42 -23.09
N ASN A 53 -3.01 -19.37 -24.02
CA ASN A 53 -2.50 -20.73 -23.86
C ASN A 53 -0.97 -20.75 -24.01
N PHE A 54 -0.27 -21.23 -22.97
CA PHE A 54 1.18 -21.46 -22.96
C PHE A 54 1.54 -22.94 -22.80
N GLY A 55 0.57 -23.85 -22.93
CA GLY A 55 0.85 -25.27 -22.97
C GLY A 55 1.87 -25.62 -24.06
N LEU A 56 2.81 -26.51 -23.74
CA LEU A 56 3.92 -26.93 -24.60
C LEU A 56 4.93 -25.83 -24.94
N LYS A 57 4.85 -24.65 -24.32
CA LYS A 57 5.89 -23.61 -24.38
C LYS A 57 6.98 -23.84 -23.35
N SER A 58 8.18 -23.33 -23.60
CA SER A 58 9.25 -23.28 -22.62
C SER A 58 9.04 -22.14 -21.62
N LYS A 59 9.73 -22.20 -20.47
CA LYS A 59 9.75 -21.09 -19.50
C LYS A 59 10.33 -19.82 -20.13
N ASP A 60 11.35 -19.95 -20.97
CA ASP A 60 12.01 -18.82 -21.61
C ASP A 60 11.07 -18.11 -22.60
N GLU A 61 10.27 -18.86 -23.36
CA GLU A 61 9.22 -18.27 -24.22
C GLU A 61 8.18 -17.46 -23.44
N ILE A 62 7.82 -17.88 -22.22
CA ILE A 62 6.92 -17.11 -21.34
C ILE A 62 7.62 -15.84 -20.85
N VAL A 63 8.88 -15.96 -20.41
CA VAL A 63 9.67 -14.82 -19.93
C VAL A 63 9.84 -13.79 -21.05
N ASP A 64 10.16 -14.21 -22.27
CA ASP A 64 10.32 -13.34 -23.43
C ASP A 64 8.99 -12.67 -23.82
N PHE A 65 7.87 -13.40 -23.75
CA PHE A 65 6.54 -12.84 -23.97
C PHE A 65 6.25 -11.69 -22.99
N TYR A 66 6.46 -11.91 -21.69
CA TYR A 66 6.24 -10.87 -20.69
C TYR A 66 7.29 -9.76 -20.73
N LYS A 67 8.51 -10.03 -21.19
CA LYS A 67 9.53 -9.01 -21.45
C LYS A 67 9.13 -8.09 -22.60
N LYS A 68 8.53 -8.64 -23.66
CA LYS A 68 7.94 -7.86 -24.76
C LYS A 68 6.77 -7.01 -24.26
N LYS A 69 5.82 -7.62 -23.54
CA LYS A 69 4.67 -6.93 -22.93
C LYS A 69 5.10 -5.81 -21.96
N SER A 70 6.16 -6.04 -21.18
CA SER A 70 6.75 -5.01 -20.30
C SER A 70 7.41 -3.87 -21.08
N SER A 71 7.94 -4.15 -22.28
CA SER A 71 8.56 -3.12 -23.11
C SER A 71 7.54 -2.14 -23.69
N GLU A 72 6.30 -2.58 -23.89
CA GLU A 72 5.17 -1.72 -24.31
C GLU A 72 4.80 -0.71 -23.22
N LEU A 73 5.09 -1.01 -21.95
CA LEU A 73 4.83 -0.10 -20.83
C LEU A 73 5.86 1.02 -20.72
N LYS A 74 7.07 0.89 -21.29
CA LYS A 74 8.20 1.81 -21.02
C LYS A 74 7.89 3.28 -21.29
N ASN A 75 7.03 3.57 -22.26
CA ASN A 75 6.69 4.93 -22.68
C ASN A 75 5.48 5.51 -21.93
N THR A 76 4.86 4.77 -21.02
CA THR A 76 3.73 5.27 -20.25
C THR A 76 4.20 6.03 -19.00
N THR A 77 3.35 6.94 -18.55
CA THR A 77 3.59 7.74 -17.34
C THR A 77 2.42 7.64 -16.37
N VAL A 78 2.72 7.82 -15.08
CA VAL A 78 1.74 8.04 -14.03
C VAL A 78 1.96 9.43 -13.46
N THR A 79 0.98 10.32 -13.63
CA THR A 79 1.02 11.69 -13.10
C THR A 79 0.23 11.77 -11.80
N VAL A 80 0.88 12.28 -10.75
CA VAL A 80 0.28 12.54 -9.45
C VAL A 80 -0.31 13.94 -9.43
N PHE A 81 -1.59 14.03 -9.06
CA PHE A 81 -2.31 15.28 -8.92
C PHE A 81 -2.60 15.59 -7.45
N TYR A 82 -2.42 16.84 -7.07
CA TYR A 82 -2.85 17.40 -5.79
C TYR A 82 -3.64 18.67 -6.08
N THR A 83 -4.86 18.78 -5.53
CA THR A 83 -5.76 19.93 -5.76
C THR A 83 -5.90 20.34 -7.25
N ASN A 84 -6.03 19.34 -8.13
CA ASN A 84 -6.11 19.47 -9.60
C ASN A 84 -4.83 19.97 -10.32
N GLU A 85 -3.71 20.09 -9.62
CA GLU A 85 -2.42 20.45 -10.20
C GLU A 85 -1.49 19.23 -10.26
N PRO A 86 -0.69 19.06 -11.34
CA PRO A 86 0.29 17.99 -11.41
C PRO A 86 1.47 18.32 -10.47
N VAL A 87 1.76 17.43 -9.53
CA VAL A 87 2.83 17.62 -8.53
C VAL A 87 4.02 16.67 -8.71
N ALA A 88 3.82 15.55 -9.40
CA ALA A 88 4.88 14.63 -9.79
C ALA A 88 4.47 13.84 -11.05
N THR A 89 5.44 13.40 -11.84
CA THR A 89 5.21 12.48 -12.96
C THR A 89 6.30 11.44 -12.98
N TYR A 90 5.89 10.17 -12.97
CA TYR A 90 6.80 9.02 -13.00
C TYR A 90 6.64 8.29 -14.32
N SER A 91 7.76 8.03 -15.00
CA SER A 91 7.76 7.12 -16.14
C SER A 91 7.73 5.67 -15.64
N ALA A 92 7.07 4.79 -16.40
CA ALA A 92 7.11 3.36 -16.13
C ALA A 92 8.54 2.81 -16.11
N GLN A 93 9.44 3.40 -16.91
CA GLN A 93 10.85 3.04 -16.91
C GLN A 93 11.55 3.40 -15.60
N THR A 94 11.31 4.60 -15.06
CA THR A 94 11.89 5.07 -13.79
C THR A 94 11.44 4.17 -12.63
N LEU A 95 10.14 3.85 -12.57
CA LEU A 95 9.59 2.96 -11.55
C LEU A 95 9.89 1.48 -11.79
N GLY A 96 10.59 1.13 -12.89
CA GLY A 96 10.88 -0.26 -13.22
C GLY A 96 9.64 -1.13 -13.41
N ILE A 97 8.51 -0.55 -13.87
CA ILE A 97 7.23 -1.25 -14.05
C ILE A 97 7.42 -2.37 -15.08
N LYS A 98 7.16 -3.60 -14.66
CA LYS A 98 7.29 -4.79 -15.51
C LYS A 98 6.37 -5.92 -15.07
N TYR A 99 6.08 -6.82 -15.98
CA TYR A 99 5.39 -8.07 -15.66
C TYR A 99 6.35 -9.06 -14.96
N ASP A 100 5.83 -9.81 -13.98
CA ASP A 100 6.52 -10.86 -13.21
C ASP A 100 6.77 -12.15 -14.02
N GLY A 101 7.17 -12.04 -15.29
CA GLY A 101 7.20 -13.15 -16.24
C GLY A 101 7.97 -14.38 -15.76
N LYS A 102 9.05 -14.19 -15.00
CA LYS A 102 9.84 -15.27 -14.40
C LYS A 102 9.03 -16.02 -13.33
N THR A 103 8.47 -15.30 -12.36
CA THR A 103 7.64 -15.86 -11.28
C THR A 103 6.41 -16.57 -11.84
N THR A 104 5.75 -15.98 -12.84
CA THR A 104 4.61 -16.58 -13.53
C THR A 104 5.01 -17.85 -14.29
N ALA A 105 6.14 -17.85 -15.00
CA ALA A 105 6.64 -19.04 -15.68
C ALA A 105 6.99 -20.18 -14.70
N GLU A 106 7.58 -19.85 -13.55
CA GLU A 106 7.90 -20.83 -12.50
C GLU A 106 6.62 -21.43 -11.90
N ARG A 107 5.62 -20.60 -11.57
CA ARG A 107 4.30 -21.06 -11.07
C ARG A 107 3.62 -21.98 -12.08
N ALA A 108 3.61 -21.61 -13.35
CA ALA A 108 3.04 -22.42 -14.43
C ALA A 108 3.78 -23.76 -14.61
N TYR A 109 5.11 -23.76 -14.47
CA TYR A 109 5.94 -24.95 -14.63
C TYR A 109 5.70 -25.99 -13.53
N LEU A 110 5.26 -25.57 -12.34
CA LEU A 110 4.95 -26.46 -11.22
C LEU A 110 3.72 -27.35 -11.46
N ILE A 111 2.85 -27.02 -12.44
CA ILE A 111 1.75 -27.91 -12.83
C ILE A 111 2.32 -29.25 -13.29
N GLY A 112 1.85 -30.33 -12.66
CA GLY A 112 2.37 -31.67 -12.92
C GLY A 112 3.81 -31.90 -12.41
N ARG A 113 4.39 -30.95 -11.67
CA ARG A 113 5.76 -31.03 -11.11
C ARG A 113 5.83 -30.71 -9.61
N SER A 114 4.69 -30.72 -8.92
CA SER A 114 4.64 -30.53 -7.47
C SER A 114 5.36 -31.65 -6.69
N THR A 115 5.83 -31.34 -5.49
CA THR A 115 6.45 -32.30 -4.56
C THR A 115 5.47 -33.40 -4.12
N ASN A 116 4.18 -33.07 -3.97
CA ASN A 116 3.12 -34.01 -3.61
C ASN A 116 2.83 -34.99 -4.76
N LEU A 117 3.10 -36.28 -4.56
CA LEU A 117 2.99 -37.33 -5.60
C LEU A 117 1.55 -37.51 -6.15
N PRO A 118 0.49 -37.65 -5.32
CA PRO A 118 -0.88 -37.75 -5.83
C PRO A 118 -1.28 -36.56 -6.70
N SER A 119 -1.06 -35.34 -6.19
CA SER A 119 -1.41 -34.10 -6.89
C SER A 119 -0.64 -33.96 -8.20
N LYS A 120 0.66 -34.31 -8.19
CA LYS A 120 1.53 -34.29 -9.35
C LYS A 120 0.93 -35.11 -10.50
N TYR A 121 0.67 -36.40 -10.28
CA TYR A 121 0.16 -37.28 -11.33
C TYR A 121 -1.27 -36.94 -11.74
N PHE A 122 -2.12 -36.52 -10.79
CA PHE A 122 -3.48 -36.09 -11.09
C PHE A 122 -3.49 -34.85 -11.99
N GLN A 123 -2.65 -33.85 -11.70
CA GLN A 123 -2.50 -32.65 -12.54
C GLN A 123 -1.97 -32.99 -13.93
N LYS A 124 -0.96 -33.88 -14.03
CA LYS A 124 -0.45 -34.35 -15.34
C LYS A 124 -1.57 -34.97 -16.17
N PHE A 125 -2.33 -35.89 -15.57
CA PHE A 125 -3.43 -36.59 -16.23
C PHE A 125 -4.49 -35.59 -16.72
N LEU A 126 -4.96 -34.71 -15.83
CA LEU A 126 -5.97 -33.70 -16.16
C LEU A 126 -5.51 -32.76 -17.28
N SER A 127 -4.25 -32.35 -17.26
CA SER A 127 -3.65 -31.50 -18.28
C SER A 127 -3.53 -32.22 -19.63
N ILE A 128 -2.90 -33.40 -19.66
CA ILE A 128 -2.62 -34.18 -20.88
C ILE A 128 -3.90 -34.56 -21.63
N PHE A 129 -4.97 -34.90 -20.90
CA PHE A 129 -6.26 -35.30 -21.47
C PHE A 129 -7.26 -34.14 -21.59
N ASN A 130 -6.84 -32.89 -21.40
CA ASN A 130 -7.69 -31.70 -21.51
C ASN A 130 -8.96 -31.75 -20.64
N LEU A 131 -8.84 -32.31 -19.43
CA LEU A 131 -9.95 -32.44 -18.48
C LEU A 131 -10.02 -31.25 -17.52
N LYS A 132 -8.93 -30.47 -17.40
CA LYS A 132 -8.87 -29.27 -16.58
C LYS A 132 -8.01 -28.20 -17.22
N ARG A 133 -8.52 -26.96 -17.18
CA ARG A 133 -7.77 -25.73 -17.49
C ARG A 133 -7.08 -25.23 -16.22
N PHE A 134 -5.81 -24.85 -16.35
CA PHE A 134 -5.02 -24.25 -15.28
C PHE A 134 -4.73 -22.79 -15.63
N ASP A 135 -5.33 -21.86 -14.91
CA ASP A 135 -5.19 -20.43 -15.14
C ASP A 135 -4.25 -19.80 -14.13
N PHE A 136 -3.37 -18.94 -14.64
CA PHE A 136 -2.51 -18.09 -13.83
C PHE A 136 -2.61 -16.65 -14.34
N GLU A 137 -2.55 -15.73 -13.39
CA GLU A 137 -2.47 -14.31 -13.69
C GLU A 137 -1.05 -13.82 -13.44
N SER A 138 -0.54 -13.05 -14.40
CA SER A 138 0.69 -12.29 -14.20
C SER A 138 0.47 -11.20 -13.15
N GLN A 139 1.54 -10.75 -12.53
CA GLN A 139 1.55 -9.57 -11.68
C GLN A 139 2.41 -8.50 -12.33
N ILE A 140 2.12 -7.24 -12.02
CA ILE A 140 2.99 -6.12 -12.37
C ILE A 140 3.76 -5.76 -11.11
N GLU A 141 5.08 -5.73 -11.23
CA GLU A 141 6.01 -5.32 -10.20
C GLU A 141 6.58 -3.95 -10.55
N TYR A 142 6.89 -3.15 -9.53
CA TYR A 142 7.53 -1.85 -9.66
C TYR A 142 8.29 -1.48 -8.37
N ASP A 143 9.20 -0.51 -8.48
CA ASP A 143 9.95 0.06 -7.36
C ASP A 143 9.18 1.24 -6.75
N ASN A 144 8.89 1.17 -5.45
CA ASN A 144 8.16 2.21 -4.73
C ASN A 144 9.07 3.16 -3.92
N THR A 145 10.39 3.07 -4.08
CA THR A 145 11.36 3.88 -3.33
C THR A 145 11.13 5.38 -3.59
N GLU A 146 11.10 5.79 -4.86
CA GLU A 146 10.87 7.20 -5.22
C GLU A 146 9.48 7.72 -4.81
N LEU A 147 8.47 6.85 -4.73
CA LEU A 147 7.14 7.22 -4.26
C LEU A 147 7.12 7.49 -2.76
N LYS A 148 7.88 6.73 -1.98
CA LYS A 148 8.01 6.94 -0.53
C LYS A 148 8.73 8.25 -0.23
N ASP A 149 9.79 8.56 -0.98
CA ASP A 149 10.50 9.83 -0.85
C ASP A 149 9.61 11.01 -1.23
N PHE A 150 8.83 10.88 -2.31
CA PHE A 150 7.84 11.88 -2.69
C PHE A 150 6.76 12.07 -1.62
N LEU A 151 6.29 10.99 -0.99
CA LEU A 151 5.32 11.09 0.10
C LEU A 151 5.90 11.85 1.28
N ALA A 152 7.13 11.55 1.71
CA ALA A 152 7.79 12.27 2.81
C ALA A 152 7.92 13.77 2.50
N LEU A 153 8.38 14.12 1.31
CA LEU A 153 8.48 15.53 0.87
C LEU A 153 7.10 16.20 0.77
N SER A 154 6.07 15.46 0.37
CA SER A 154 4.70 15.96 0.27
C SER A 154 4.08 16.17 1.65
N GLU A 155 4.41 15.32 2.63
CA GLU A 155 3.99 15.51 4.02
C GLU A 155 4.56 16.81 4.57
N ASP A 156 5.86 17.05 4.40
CA ASP A 156 6.52 18.28 4.85
C ASP A 156 5.94 19.54 4.18
N LYS A 157 5.56 19.43 2.90
CA LYS A 157 5.05 20.56 2.11
C LYS A 157 3.58 20.87 2.37
N TYR A 158 2.73 19.84 2.46
CA TYR A 158 1.28 20.01 2.45
C TYR A 158 0.61 19.78 3.81
N ASN A 159 1.27 19.09 4.75
CA ASN A 159 0.68 18.91 6.07
C ASN A 159 0.79 20.22 6.86
N LEU A 160 -0.36 20.69 7.33
CA LEU A 160 -0.49 21.87 8.15
C LEU A 160 -1.22 21.48 9.43
N PRO A 161 -0.65 21.72 10.62
CA PRO A 161 -1.35 21.45 11.85
C PRO A 161 -2.55 22.39 12.01
N ALA A 162 -3.65 21.87 12.56
CA ALA A 162 -4.76 22.72 12.96
C ALA A 162 -4.32 23.63 14.10
N LYS A 163 -4.83 24.87 14.12
CA LYS A 163 -4.49 25.86 15.16
C LYS A 163 -5.74 26.19 15.95
N ASN A 164 -5.66 25.96 17.26
CA ASN A 164 -6.70 26.33 18.19
C ASN A 164 -6.87 27.85 18.31
N ALA A 165 -8.09 28.26 18.64
CA ALA A 165 -8.38 29.63 19.02
C ALA A 165 -7.62 30.01 20.32
N LEU A 166 -7.17 31.26 20.41
CA LEU A 166 -6.50 31.81 21.61
C LEU A 166 -7.15 33.13 22.04
N PHE A 167 -6.95 33.50 23.31
CA PHE A 167 -7.48 34.73 23.91
C PHE A 167 -6.41 35.54 24.61
N LYS A 168 -6.33 36.84 24.37
CA LYS A 168 -5.53 37.72 25.22
C LYS A 168 -6.41 38.29 26.32
N PHE A 169 -5.98 38.17 27.57
CA PHE A 169 -6.60 38.86 28.70
C PHE A 169 -5.82 40.13 29.06
N GLU A 170 -6.52 41.24 29.27
CA GLU A 170 -6.00 42.42 29.93
C GLU A 170 -7.00 42.90 30.97
N ARG A 171 -6.54 43.12 32.21
CA ARG A 171 -7.38 43.58 33.33
C ARG A 171 -8.67 42.76 33.48
N GLU A 172 -8.51 41.44 33.51
CA GLU A 172 -9.59 40.45 33.69
C GLU A 172 -10.65 40.43 32.58
N LYS A 173 -10.38 41.09 31.44
CA LYS A 173 -11.26 41.08 30.27
C LYS A 173 -10.52 40.50 29.07
N VAL A 174 -11.22 39.70 28.27
CA VAL A 174 -10.71 39.25 26.97
C VAL A 174 -10.64 40.47 26.04
N VAL A 175 -9.43 40.80 25.58
CA VAL A 175 -9.17 41.97 24.72
C VAL A 175 -8.81 41.59 23.30
N GLU A 176 -8.42 40.34 23.03
CA GLU A 176 -8.05 39.89 21.69
C GLU A 176 -8.45 38.43 21.47
N PHE A 177 -8.92 38.13 20.27
CA PHE A 177 -9.27 36.79 19.82
C PHE A 177 -8.38 36.39 18.64
N ARG A 178 -7.63 35.30 18.79
CA ARG A 178 -7.03 34.63 17.63
C ARG A 178 -8.00 33.55 17.17
N LYS A 179 -8.56 33.73 15.97
CA LYS A 179 -9.44 32.74 15.36
C LYS A 179 -8.69 31.42 15.12
N GLU A 180 -9.38 30.31 15.32
CA GLU A 180 -8.90 28.99 14.95
C GLU A 180 -8.71 28.85 13.43
N SER A 181 -7.82 27.96 13.01
CA SER A 181 -7.67 27.58 11.61
C SER A 181 -7.62 26.07 11.46
N ASP A 182 -8.33 25.58 10.46
CA ASP A 182 -8.25 24.19 10.05
C ASP A 182 -6.81 23.83 9.63
N GLY A 183 -6.42 22.60 9.97
CA GLY A 183 -5.23 21.95 9.46
C GLY A 183 -5.53 21.13 8.21
N LEU A 184 -4.48 20.61 7.61
CA LEU A 184 -4.52 19.78 6.42
C LEU A 184 -3.56 18.61 6.61
N LYS A 185 -3.98 17.42 6.21
CA LYS A 185 -3.11 16.24 6.24
C LYS A 185 -3.32 15.40 4.99
N ILE A 186 -2.24 15.11 4.27
CA ILE A 186 -2.31 14.20 3.12
C ILE A 186 -2.54 12.77 3.59
N LYS A 187 -3.27 11.99 2.79
CA LYS A 187 -3.62 10.60 3.08
C LYS A 187 -2.55 9.64 2.56
N SER A 188 -1.33 9.75 3.07
CA SER A 188 -0.17 8.95 2.64
C SER A 188 -0.44 7.44 2.69
N ASN A 189 -1.13 6.98 3.74
CA ASN A 189 -1.50 5.57 3.92
C ASN A 189 -2.41 5.02 2.81
N GLN A 190 -3.16 5.88 2.11
CA GLN A 190 -4.05 5.50 1.02
C GLN A 190 -3.37 5.63 -0.36
N PHE A 191 -2.32 6.43 -0.45
CA PHE A 191 -1.67 6.75 -1.72
C PHE A 191 -1.03 5.52 -2.38
N LEU A 192 -0.23 4.74 -1.65
CA LEU A 192 0.43 3.55 -2.23
C LEU A 192 -0.59 2.49 -2.71
N PRO A 193 -1.63 2.12 -1.93
CA PRO A 193 -2.69 1.24 -2.43
C PRO A 193 -3.43 1.77 -3.67
N ASP A 194 -3.65 3.08 -3.75
CA ASP A 194 -4.28 3.68 -4.93
C ASP A 194 -3.34 3.70 -6.14
N PHE A 195 -2.05 3.93 -5.91
CA PHE A 195 -1.00 3.81 -6.92
C PHE A 195 -0.91 2.37 -7.46
N ASP A 196 -0.97 1.37 -6.58
CA ASP A 196 -0.96 -0.06 -6.96
C ASP A 196 -2.11 -0.38 -7.92
N LYS A 197 -3.33 0.11 -7.64
CA LYS A 197 -4.49 -0.07 -8.54
C LYS A 197 -4.25 0.56 -9.90
N ILE A 198 -3.62 1.74 -9.93
CA ILE A 198 -3.28 2.42 -11.18
C ILE A 198 -2.25 1.61 -11.98
N VAL A 199 -1.22 1.09 -11.32
CA VAL A 199 -0.21 0.23 -11.98
C VAL A 199 -0.85 -1.07 -12.49
N MET A 200 -1.73 -1.70 -11.72
CA MET A 200 -2.46 -2.90 -12.16
C MET A 200 -3.37 -2.64 -13.36
N SER A 201 -3.88 -1.41 -13.54
CA SER A 201 -4.71 -1.05 -14.68
C SER A 201 -3.95 -1.07 -16.03
N PHE A 202 -2.62 -1.08 -16.02
CA PHE A 202 -1.82 -1.29 -17.24
C PHE A 202 -2.04 -2.68 -17.87
N LYS A 203 -2.59 -3.65 -17.12
CA LYS A 203 -2.95 -4.97 -17.66
C LYS A 203 -4.12 -4.88 -18.65
N THR A 204 -5.04 -3.92 -18.45
CA THR A 204 -6.23 -3.75 -19.30
C THR A 204 -6.03 -2.67 -20.35
N GLU A 205 -5.31 -1.60 -20.03
CA GLU A 205 -5.13 -0.46 -20.92
C GLU A 205 -3.75 0.18 -20.75
N VAL A 206 -2.93 0.11 -21.79
CA VAL A 206 -1.59 0.70 -21.84
C VAL A 206 -1.71 2.17 -22.27
N SER A 207 -1.93 3.05 -21.30
CA SER A 207 -2.08 4.50 -21.53
C SER A 207 -1.55 5.30 -20.33
N ASN A 208 -1.27 6.59 -20.52
CA ASN A 208 -0.86 7.45 -19.41
C ASN A 208 -1.96 7.52 -18.35
N LYS A 209 -1.58 7.32 -17.10
CA LYS A 209 -2.51 7.26 -15.97
C LYS A 209 -2.37 8.47 -15.06
N LYS A 210 -3.42 8.72 -14.30
CA LYS A 210 -3.48 9.76 -13.28
C LYS A 210 -3.80 9.14 -11.94
N VAL A 211 -3.17 9.64 -10.89
CA VAL A 211 -3.45 9.28 -9.50
C VAL A 211 -3.60 10.56 -8.69
N VAL A 212 -4.53 10.58 -7.74
CA VAL A 212 -4.79 11.76 -6.91
C VAL A 212 -4.21 11.53 -5.52
N LEU A 213 -3.36 12.45 -5.09
CA LEU A 213 -2.95 12.55 -3.69
C LEU A 213 -4.07 13.26 -2.92
N ASN A 214 -4.83 12.51 -2.13
CA ASN A 214 -5.92 13.07 -1.34
C ASN A 214 -5.40 13.66 -0.03
N SER A 215 -6.11 14.66 0.49
CA SER A 215 -5.91 15.18 1.84
C SER A 215 -7.21 15.24 2.62
N GLU A 216 -7.11 15.30 3.93
CA GLU A 216 -8.19 15.54 4.86
C GLU A 216 -7.97 16.82 5.66
N VAL A 217 -9.07 17.46 6.01
CA VAL A 217 -9.08 18.64 6.85
C VAL A 217 -9.04 18.18 8.31
N ILE A 218 -8.04 18.64 9.05
CA ILE A 218 -7.96 18.45 10.50
C ILE A 218 -8.65 19.63 11.16
N LYS A 219 -9.74 19.39 11.89
CA LYS A 219 -10.41 20.45 12.63
C LYS A 219 -9.62 20.82 13.89
N PRO A 220 -9.58 22.11 14.27
CA PRO A 220 -9.01 22.51 15.55
C PRO A 220 -9.83 21.91 16.69
N GLU A 221 -9.15 21.58 17.79
CA GLU A 221 -9.78 21.01 18.99
C GLU A 221 -10.61 22.06 19.74
N ILE A 222 -10.18 23.33 19.68
CA ILE A 222 -10.83 24.45 20.35
C ILE A 222 -11.21 25.49 19.30
N LYS A 223 -12.51 25.75 19.18
CA LYS A 223 -13.09 26.80 18.33
C LYS A 223 -13.61 27.95 19.17
N LEU A 224 -13.68 29.14 18.57
CA LEU A 224 -14.33 30.28 19.20
C LEU A 224 -15.82 30.06 19.49
N SER A 225 -16.51 29.18 18.76
CA SER A 225 -17.92 28.86 19.05
C SER A 225 -18.13 28.13 20.38
N ASP A 226 -17.10 27.41 20.84
CA ASP A 226 -17.23 26.42 21.91
C ASP A 226 -16.83 27.04 23.28
N ILE A 227 -16.51 28.34 23.31
CA ILE A 227 -15.99 29.08 24.48
C ILE A 227 -16.87 28.92 25.71
N ASN A 228 -18.19 29.08 25.55
CA ASN A 228 -19.13 29.01 26.66
C ASN A 228 -19.18 27.62 27.30
N GLU A 229 -18.75 26.58 26.57
CA GLU A 229 -18.72 25.20 27.06
C GLU A 229 -17.47 24.87 27.89
N TYR A 230 -16.42 25.70 27.83
CA TYR A 230 -15.18 25.47 28.57
C TYR A 230 -15.23 25.97 30.04
N GLY A 231 -16.34 26.58 30.48
CA GLY A 231 -16.58 26.90 31.89
C GLY A 231 -15.55 27.84 32.52
N ILE A 232 -15.03 28.80 31.74
CA ILE A 232 -14.12 29.83 32.26
C ILE A 232 -14.98 30.85 33.01
N GLU A 233 -15.12 30.65 34.32
CA GLU A 233 -16.01 31.45 35.19
C GLU A 233 -15.28 32.59 35.90
N GLU A 234 -14.05 32.34 36.39
CA GLU A 234 -13.32 33.31 37.21
C GLU A 234 -11.80 33.11 37.18
N PHE A 235 -11.07 34.14 37.64
CA PHE A 235 -9.63 34.09 37.81
C PHE A 235 -9.26 33.30 39.07
N ILE A 236 -8.45 32.24 38.89
CA ILE A 236 -8.11 31.32 39.99
C ILE A 236 -6.81 31.73 40.70
N ALA A 237 -5.75 32.04 39.96
CA ALA A 237 -4.44 32.37 40.53
C ALA A 237 -3.51 33.05 39.51
N GLU A 238 -2.54 33.84 40.01
CA GLU A 238 -1.43 34.42 39.23
C GLU A 238 -0.10 34.14 39.91
N GLY A 239 0.90 33.82 39.09
CA GLY A 239 2.31 33.80 39.50
C GLY A 239 3.09 34.86 38.73
N LYS A 240 3.98 35.57 39.42
CA LYS A 240 4.90 36.53 38.80
C LYS A 240 6.34 36.05 38.95
N SER A 241 7.13 36.27 37.92
CA SER A 241 8.57 36.02 37.94
C SER A 241 9.28 37.26 37.42
N ASP A 242 10.34 37.67 38.13
CA ASP A 242 11.15 38.82 37.76
C ASP A 242 12.41 38.36 37.00
N TYR A 243 12.72 39.07 35.92
CA TYR A 243 13.88 38.84 35.07
C TYR A 243 14.63 40.15 34.74
N THR A 244 14.44 41.22 35.52
CA THR A 244 15.00 42.57 35.32
C THR A 244 16.53 42.61 35.10
N HIS A 245 17.27 41.61 35.61
CA HIS A 245 18.72 41.49 35.43
C HIS A 245 19.16 40.42 34.43
N SER A 246 18.23 39.88 33.63
CA SER A 246 18.55 38.93 32.58
C SER A 246 19.23 39.61 31.39
N ILE A 247 20.11 38.87 30.73
CA ILE A 247 20.71 39.32 29.47
C ILE A 247 19.62 39.60 28.42
N PRO A 248 19.81 40.59 27.52
CA PRO A 248 18.78 41.00 26.55
C PRO A 248 18.22 39.84 25.71
N GLN A 249 19.07 38.90 25.32
CA GLN A 249 18.68 37.72 24.53
C GLN A 249 17.70 36.81 25.28
N ARG A 250 17.93 36.63 26.59
CA ARG A 250 17.04 35.85 27.44
C ARG A 250 15.70 36.56 27.62
N VAL A 251 15.72 37.89 27.80
CA VAL A 251 14.50 38.70 27.88
C VAL A 251 13.68 38.54 26.59
N HIS A 252 14.30 38.72 25.43
CA HIS A 252 13.67 38.52 24.12
C HIS A 252 13.03 37.13 23.98
N ASN A 253 13.77 36.07 24.32
CA ASN A 253 13.27 34.69 24.26
C ASN A 253 12.07 34.45 25.17
N LEU A 254 12.12 34.95 26.41
CA LEU A 254 11.01 34.83 27.36
C LEU A 254 9.79 35.60 26.88
N THR A 255 9.95 36.82 26.37
CA THR A 255 8.85 37.62 25.80
C THR A 255 8.25 36.92 24.59
N LEU A 256 9.05 36.39 23.68
CA LEU A 256 8.57 35.67 22.50
C LEU A 256 7.82 34.40 22.90
N ALA A 257 8.39 33.57 23.78
CA ALA A 257 7.72 32.36 24.27
C ALA A 257 6.40 32.70 24.99
N ALA A 258 6.42 33.69 25.88
CA ALA A 258 5.21 34.15 26.58
C ALA A 258 4.15 34.64 25.60
N SER A 259 4.52 35.37 24.55
CA SER A 259 3.56 35.83 23.54
C SER A 259 2.88 34.68 22.77
N LYS A 260 3.59 33.57 22.54
CA LYS A 260 3.04 32.38 21.88
C LYS A 260 2.15 31.54 22.81
N PHE A 261 2.50 31.52 24.11
CA PHE A 261 1.81 30.76 25.13
C PHE A 261 0.59 31.51 25.72
N ASN A 262 0.61 32.83 25.66
CA ASN A 262 -0.46 33.65 26.21
C ASN A 262 -1.79 33.33 25.52
N GLY A 263 -2.80 33.02 26.33
CA GLY A 263 -4.14 32.70 25.82
C GLY A 263 -4.42 31.27 25.46
N VAL A 264 -3.50 30.35 25.78
CA VAL A 264 -3.72 28.90 25.62
C VAL A 264 -4.88 28.46 26.52
N LEU A 265 -5.91 27.90 25.90
CA LEU A 265 -7.03 27.28 26.60
C LEU A 265 -6.72 25.80 26.85
N ILE A 266 -6.93 25.36 28.10
CA ILE A 266 -6.65 23.99 28.53
C ILE A 266 -7.99 23.31 28.80
N PRO A 267 -8.41 22.35 27.97
CA PRO A 267 -9.66 21.64 28.21
C PRO A 267 -9.59 20.81 29.50
N LYS A 268 -10.76 20.59 30.12
CA LYS A 268 -10.88 19.79 31.34
C LYS A 268 -10.26 18.39 31.15
N GLY A 269 -9.37 18.01 32.07
CA GLY A 269 -8.72 16.70 32.08
C GLY A 269 -7.61 16.51 31.02
N LYS A 270 -7.24 17.55 30.28
CA LYS A 270 -6.11 17.51 29.34
C LYS A 270 -4.81 17.92 30.01
N VAL A 271 -3.70 17.39 29.49
CA VAL A 271 -2.34 17.78 29.88
C VAL A 271 -1.91 18.96 29.02
N LEU A 272 -1.43 20.04 29.66
CA LEU A 272 -0.82 21.17 28.98
C LEU A 272 0.65 20.88 28.69
N SER A 273 1.04 20.91 27.42
CA SER A 273 2.45 20.89 27.00
C SER A 273 2.91 22.30 26.67
N PHE A 274 3.88 22.82 27.44
CA PHE A 274 4.48 24.12 27.15
C PHE A 274 5.14 24.13 25.77
N ASN A 275 5.91 23.08 25.45
CA ASN A 275 6.65 22.97 24.21
C ASN A 275 5.73 22.97 22.98
N ASP A 276 4.58 22.29 23.06
CA ASP A 276 3.62 22.25 21.95
C ASP A 276 2.99 23.63 21.72
N ALA A 277 2.74 24.37 22.80
CA ALA A 277 2.16 25.71 22.74
C ALA A 277 3.15 26.77 22.21
N VAL A 278 4.42 26.71 22.59
CA VAL A 278 5.44 27.67 22.10
C VAL A 278 6.03 27.28 20.74
N GLY A 279 5.93 26.01 20.35
CA GLY A 279 6.49 25.47 19.12
C GLY A 279 8.02 25.36 19.15
N ASP A 280 8.62 25.21 17.97
CA ASP A 280 10.08 25.10 17.84
C ASP A 280 10.81 26.32 18.42
N ILE A 281 11.86 26.08 19.20
CA ILE A 281 12.70 27.09 19.85
C ILE A 281 14.05 27.12 19.14
N SER A 282 14.12 27.91 18.07
CA SER A 282 15.32 28.02 17.25
C SER A 282 15.53 29.45 16.75
N SER A 283 16.69 29.71 16.17
CA SER A 283 16.97 30.99 15.50
C SER A 283 16.01 31.25 14.33
N LEU A 284 15.54 30.19 13.66
CA LEU A 284 14.56 30.28 12.57
C LEU A 284 13.20 30.77 13.06
N THR A 285 12.81 30.40 14.28
CA THR A 285 11.55 30.85 14.90
C THR A 285 11.69 32.12 15.74
N GLY A 286 12.84 32.81 15.60
CA GLY A 286 13.08 34.13 16.18
C GLY A 286 13.72 34.13 17.57
N TYR A 287 14.11 32.96 18.11
CA TYR A 287 14.83 32.89 19.37
C TYR A 287 16.31 33.20 19.20
N GLN A 288 16.92 33.77 20.24
CA GLN A 288 18.32 34.19 20.27
C GLN A 288 19.14 33.28 21.18
N PRO A 289 20.44 33.08 20.93
CA PRO A 289 21.31 32.35 21.85
C PRO A 289 21.34 33.03 23.24
N ALA A 290 21.07 32.27 24.30
CA ALA A 290 21.09 32.75 25.67
C ALA A 290 21.48 31.62 26.63
N TYR A 291 22.05 31.96 27.78
CA TYR A 291 22.34 30.99 28.83
C TYR A 291 21.05 30.34 29.34
N VAL A 292 21.13 29.02 29.60
CA VAL A 292 20.01 28.23 30.14
C VAL A 292 20.39 27.65 31.49
N ILE A 293 19.38 27.34 32.30
CA ILE A 293 19.60 26.63 33.56
C ILE A 293 19.38 25.15 33.31
N LYS A 294 20.43 24.34 33.47
CA LYS A 294 20.38 22.88 33.38
C LYS A 294 20.93 22.29 34.67
N GLU A 295 20.15 21.43 35.33
CA GLU A 295 20.53 20.79 36.60
C GLU A 295 20.99 21.78 37.69
N GLY A 296 20.32 22.95 37.75
CA GLY A 296 20.64 24.00 38.73
C GLY A 296 21.88 24.84 38.40
N LYS A 297 22.49 24.68 37.22
CA LYS A 297 23.65 25.47 36.77
C LYS A 297 23.33 26.24 35.49
N THR A 298 23.88 27.45 35.40
CA THR A 298 23.85 28.25 34.18
C THR A 298 24.87 27.70 33.18
N VAL A 299 24.42 27.32 31.98
CA VAL A 299 25.22 26.79 30.88
C VAL A 299 24.95 27.50 29.57
#